data_AF-A0A9P5KZ09-F1
#
_entry.id   AF-A0A9P5KZ09-F1
#
_cell.length_a   1.000
_cell.length_b   1.000
_cell.length_c   1.000
_cell.angle_alpha   90.00
_cell.angle_beta   90.00
_cell.angle_gamma   90.00
#
_symmetry.space_group_name_H-M   'P 1'
#
loop_
_entity.id
_entity.type
_entity.pdbx_description
1 polymer ?
#
loop_
_entity_poly.entity_id
_entity_poly.type
_entity_poly.pdbx_seq_one_letter_code
_entity_poly.pdbx_strand_id
1 'polypeptide(L)'
;MTSWETFVSQAVFQKKTTLSLYGVTTGYLGALKNHIVLDKDVAIPTLDKFKDFSIANSTFVLPAEDDGSNIVANITLPNPSILSFEVGTITLDLKSGNTDLVIGKATVKDVTLRPGNNTFPLRGVIDISTIIGNLTEVLSSQGPAIRRGALTLTAVTTSIVSNGTLIPYYTRVLGSLPLVANVSIGDVLRNSLAHLGSSETFSGSDDKRRRDPVELDGPVGYGDAYSQVASLKHNRHVQKIFEYENPERRDAMIDSLAQYYAAL
;
A
#
# COMPACT_ATOMS: atom_id res chain seq x y z
N MET A 1 -24.06 17.58 2.99
CA MET A 1 -23.81 16.33 2.25
C MET A 1 -24.89 16.17 1.20
N THR A 2 -24.54 15.84 -0.04
CA THR A 2 -25.52 15.55 -1.10
C THR A 2 -26.08 14.13 -0.93
N SER A 3 -27.22 13.81 -1.52
CA SER A 3 -27.79 12.45 -1.47
C SER A 3 -26.82 11.39 -2.02
N TRP A 4 -26.05 11.75 -3.05
CA TRP A 4 -25.01 10.89 -3.62
C TRP A 4 -23.85 10.65 -2.65
N GLU A 5 -23.38 11.69 -1.97
CA GLU A 5 -22.32 11.55 -0.97
C GLU A 5 -22.75 10.68 0.22
N THR A 6 -24.00 10.80 0.65
CA THR A 6 -24.59 9.91 1.67
C THR A 6 -24.60 8.46 1.18
N PHE A 7 -24.99 8.21 -0.07
CA PHE A 7 -24.95 6.87 -0.66
C PHE A 7 -23.53 6.30 -0.69
N VAL A 8 -22.55 7.07 -1.16
CA VAL A 8 -21.14 6.65 -1.19
C VAL A 8 -20.62 6.37 0.23
N SER A 9 -20.97 7.22 1.20
CA SER A 9 -20.65 6.98 2.61
C SER A 9 -21.25 5.67 3.13
N GLN A 10 -22.52 5.39 2.86
CA GLN A 10 -23.15 4.13 3.25
C GLN A 10 -22.49 2.93 2.57
N ALA A 11 -22.20 3.03 1.27
CA ALA A 11 -21.54 1.98 0.49
C ALA A 11 -20.11 1.68 0.96
N VAL A 12 -19.39 2.69 1.47
CA VAL A 12 -18.03 2.51 2.01
C VAL A 12 -18.07 1.97 3.44
N PHE A 13 -18.89 2.54 4.32
CA PHE A 13 -18.79 2.31 5.76
C PHE A 13 -19.66 1.17 6.29
N GLN A 14 -20.73 0.81 5.61
CA GLN A 14 -21.63 -0.26 6.05
C GLN A 14 -21.14 -1.61 5.56
N LYS A 15 -21.52 -2.68 6.27
CA LYS A 15 -21.31 -4.07 5.84
C LYS A 15 -22.35 -4.52 4.81
N LYS A 16 -23.58 -4.04 4.98
CA LYS A 16 -24.70 -4.25 4.06
C LYS A 16 -25.50 -2.97 3.96
N THR A 17 -26.08 -2.74 2.79
CA THR A 17 -27.05 -1.66 2.58
C THR A 17 -28.28 -2.21 1.86
N THR A 18 -29.39 -1.50 1.96
CA THR A 18 -30.64 -1.86 1.27
C THR A 18 -30.67 -1.20 -0.09
N LEU A 19 -30.78 -2.01 -1.15
CA LEU A 19 -31.06 -1.54 -2.50
C LEU A 19 -32.56 -1.70 -2.77
N SER A 20 -33.26 -0.58 -2.90
CA SER A 20 -34.66 -0.55 -3.30
C SER A 20 -34.78 -0.64 -4.82
N LEU A 21 -35.52 -1.64 -5.29
CA LEU A 21 -35.82 -1.91 -6.69
C LEU A 21 -37.29 -1.58 -6.93
N TYR A 22 -37.53 -0.51 -7.67
CA TYR A 22 -38.86 -0.12 -8.12
C TYR A 22 -38.98 -0.27 -9.63
N GLY A 23 -40.00 -0.97 -10.10
CA GLY A 23 -40.26 -1.17 -11.52
C GLY A 23 -41.71 -1.54 -11.77
N VAL A 24 -42.30 -0.98 -12.82
CA VAL A 24 -43.66 -1.31 -13.24
C VAL A 24 -43.58 -1.97 -14.60
N THR A 25 -44.21 -3.13 -14.74
CA THR A 25 -44.29 -3.84 -16.02
C THR A 25 -45.67 -4.47 -16.19
N THR A 26 -45.97 -4.94 -17.40
CA THR A 26 -47.18 -5.71 -17.68
C THR A 26 -46.79 -7.12 -18.09
N GLY A 27 -47.18 -8.11 -17.30
CA GLY A 27 -47.03 -9.52 -17.63
C GLY A 27 -48.12 -9.97 -18.60
N TYR A 28 -47.74 -10.77 -19.58
CA TYR A 28 -48.65 -11.36 -20.56
C TYR A 28 -48.62 -12.89 -20.44
N LEU A 29 -49.79 -13.51 -20.38
CA LEU A 29 -49.96 -14.96 -20.54
C LEU A 29 -51.05 -15.21 -21.59
N GLY A 30 -50.65 -15.29 -22.86
CA GLY A 30 -51.59 -15.30 -23.98
C GLY A 30 -52.37 -13.99 -24.05
N ALA A 31 -53.70 -14.07 -24.02
CA ALA A 31 -54.58 -12.90 -24.01
C ALA A 31 -54.68 -12.22 -22.62
N LEU A 32 -54.25 -12.88 -21.55
CA LEU A 32 -54.31 -12.33 -20.19
C LEU A 32 -53.19 -11.30 -19.98
N LYS A 33 -53.59 -10.12 -19.52
CA LYS A 33 -52.68 -9.02 -19.16
C LYS A 33 -52.78 -8.78 -17.66
N ASN A 34 -51.65 -8.66 -16.98
CA ASN A 34 -51.60 -8.30 -15.56
C ASN A 34 -50.55 -7.22 -15.32
N HIS A 35 -50.88 -6.22 -14.48
CA HIS A 35 -49.94 -5.18 -14.08
C HIS A 35 -49.11 -5.69 -12.90
N ILE A 36 -47.80 -5.68 -13.06
CA ILE A 36 -46.84 -6.15 -12.08
C ILE A 36 -46.07 -4.93 -11.60
N VAL A 37 -46.15 -4.66 -10.30
CA VAL A 37 -45.31 -3.68 -9.62
C VAL A 37 -44.25 -4.45 -8.84
N LEU A 38 -43.00 -4.30 -9.26
CA LEU A 38 -41.84 -4.71 -8.49
C LEU A 38 -41.49 -3.55 -7.56
N ASP A 39 -41.76 -3.72 -6.28
CA ASP A 39 -41.31 -2.83 -5.21
C ASP A 39 -40.65 -3.71 -4.15
N LYS A 40 -39.33 -3.79 -4.20
CA LYS A 40 -38.54 -4.74 -3.41
C LYS A 40 -37.28 -4.11 -2.87
N ASP A 41 -37.10 -4.26 -1.57
CA ASP A 41 -35.86 -3.97 -0.87
C ASP A 41 -35.01 -5.22 -0.77
N VAL A 42 -33.79 -5.16 -1.33
CA VAL A 42 -32.82 -6.26 -1.27
C VAL A 42 -31.60 -5.81 -0.48
N ALA A 43 -31.25 -6.57 0.56
CA ALA A 43 -30.03 -6.33 1.32
C ALA A 43 -28.82 -6.84 0.53
N ILE A 44 -27.91 -5.94 0.15
CA ILE A 44 -26.68 -6.26 -0.58
C ILE A 44 -25.44 -6.00 0.29
N PRO A 45 -24.38 -6.82 0.16
CA PRO A 45 -23.09 -6.50 0.77
C PRO A 45 -22.49 -5.23 0.15
N THR A 46 -21.75 -4.49 0.97
CA THR A 46 -21.07 -3.23 0.61
C THR A 46 -19.59 -3.32 0.99
N LEU A 47 -18.80 -2.25 0.83
CA LEU A 47 -17.33 -2.34 0.93
C LEU A 47 -16.81 -2.65 2.35
N ASP A 48 -17.65 -2.54 3.39
CA ASP A 48 -17.32 -2.88 4.78
C ASP A 48 -15.99 -2.26 5.23
N LYS A 49 -15.78 -0.97 4.92
CA LYS A 49 -14.57 -0.20 5.24
C LYS A 49 -13.28 -0.79 4.67
N PHE A 50 -13.36 -1.53 3.57
CA PHE A 50 -12.24 -2.31 3.03
C PHE A 50 -11.63 -3.23 4.07
N LYS A 51 -12.48 -3.91 4.85
CA LYS A 51 -12.02 -4.97 5.74
C LYS A 51 -11.12 -5.94 4.96
N ASP A 52 -10.00 -6.33 5.58
CA ASP A 52 -8.94 -7.15 4.98
C ASP A 52 -8.08 -6.41 3.94
N PHE A 53 -8.11 -5.08 3.96
CA PHE A 53 -7.11 -4.22 3.35
C PHE A 53 -5.69 -4.69 3.69
N SER A 54 -4.84 -4.79 2.67
CA SER A 54 -3.47 -5.25 2.84
C SER A 54 -2.51 -4.58 1.86
N ILE A 55 -1.25 -4.50 2.28
CA ILE A 55 -0.12 -4.05 1.48
C ILE A 55 0.88 -5.18 1.47
N ALA A 56 1.31 -5.59 0.28
CA ALA A 56 2.24 -6.70 0.06
C ALA A 56 3.30 -6.32 -0.98
N ASN A 57 4.35 -7.13 -1.11
CA ASN A 57 5.44 -6.94 -2.07
C ASN A 57 6.07 -5.54 -2.02
N SER A 58 6.12 -4.95 -0.83
CA SER A 58 6.74 -3.66 -0.60
C SER A 58 8.25 -3.76 -0.84
N THR A 59 8.78 -2.82 -1.60
CA THR A 59 10.19 -2.76 -2.01
C THR A 59 10.64 -1.31 -1.95
N PHE A 60 11.71 -1.05 -1.21
CA PHE A 60 12.38 0.24 -1.20
C PHE A 60 13.35 0.30 -2.38
N VAL A 61 13.14 1.26 -3.26
CA VAL A 61 13.82 1.37 -4.56
C VAL A 61 14.93 2.42 -4.43
N LEU A 62 16.17 1.96 -4.65
CA LEU A 62 17.37 2.78 -4.61
C LEU A 62 18.23 2.54 -5.84
N PRO A 63 18.55 3.58 -6.66
CA PRO A 63 18.03 4.95 -6.57
C PRO A 63 16.51 5.02 -6.77
N ALA A 64 15.89 6.15 -6.40
CA ALA A 64 14.48 6.38 -6.69
C ALA A 64 14.20 6.29 -8.21
N GLU A 65 12.99 5.87 -8.56
CA GLU A 65 12.53 5.82 -9.96
C GLU A 65 12.45 7.23 -10.57
N ASP A 66 12.31 7.31 -11.90
CA ASP A 66 12.26 8.58 -12.65
C ASP A 66 11.13 9.51 -12.19
N ASP A 67 10.05 8.96 -11.63
CA ASP A 67 8.92 9.73 -11.08
C ASP A 67 9.15 10.19 -9.62
N GLY A 68 10.34 9.91 -9.07
CA GLY A 68 10.74 10.21 -7.71
C GLY A 68 10.35 9.14 -6.69
N SER A 69 9.63 8.10 -7.09
CA SER A 69 9.20 7.04 -6.18
C SER A 69 10.38 6.26 -5.61
N ASN A 70 10.42 6.10 -4.29
CA ASN A 70 11.41 5.29 -3.58
C ASN A 70 10.77 4.10 -2.85
N ILE A 71 9.44 3.96 -2.91
CA ILE A 71 8.73 2.76 -2.47
C ILE A 71 7.78 2.30 -3.58
N VAL A 72 7.81 1.01 -3.87
CA VAL A 72 6.81 0.33 -4.70
C VAL A 72 6.20 -0.81 -3.89
N ALA A 73 4.90 -1.01 -4.00
CA ALA A 73 4.19 -2.07 -3.31
C ALA A 73 2.92 -2.46 -4.08
N ASN A 74 2.25 -3.52 -3.63
CA ASN A 74 0.93 -3.90 -4.10
C ASN A 74 -0.09 -3.67 -3.00
N ILE A 75 -1.14 -2.92 -3.31
CA ILE A 75 -2.26 -2.66 -2.41
C ILE A 75 -3.44 -3.54 -2.82
N THR A 76 -4.08 -4.20 -1.86
CA THR A 76 -5.29 -4.99 -2.11
C THR A 76 -6.49 -4.33 -1.44
N LEU A 77 -7.49 -4.01 -2.24
CA LEU A 77 -8.77 -3.40 -1.85
C LEU A 77 -9.90 -4.42 -2.06
N PRO A 78 -10.39 -5.06 -0.98
CA PRO A 78 -11.51 -5.98 -1.06
C PRO A 78 -12.82 -5.26 -1.39
N ASN A 79 -13.61 -5.86 -2.27
CA ASN A 79 -14.96 -5.44 -2.61
C ASN A 79 -15.90 -6.65 -2.54
N PRO A 80 -16.50 -6.95 -1.38
CA PRO A 80 -17.44 -8.06 -1.24
C PRO A 80 -18.83 -7.75 -1.84
N SER A 81 -19.02 -6.57 -2.42
CA SER A 81 -20.27 -6.19 -3.09
C SER A 81 -20.37 -6.78 -4.49
N ILE A 82 -21.57 -6.73 -5.07
CA ILE A 82 -21.82 -7.07 -6.48
C ILE A 82 -21.62 -5.87 -7.41
N LEU A 83 -21.32 -4.69 -6.86
CA LEU A 83 -21.18 -3.45 -7.61
C LEU A 83 -19.71 -3.25 -8.02
N SER A 84 -19.54 -2.62 -9.18
CA SER A 84 -18.22 -2.14 -9.62
C SER A 84 -18.14 -0.62 -9.48
N PHE A 85 -17.01 -0.11 -9.01
CA PHE A 85 -16.78 1.32 -8.79
C PHE A 85 -15.52 1.75 -9.54
N GLU A 86 -15.68 2.68 -10.49
CA GLU A 86 -14.56 3.36 -11.12
C GLU A 86 -14.18 4.58 -10.27
N VAL A 87 -13.01 4.52 -9.61
CA VAL A 87 -12.57 5.52 -8.64
C VAL A 87 -11.59 6.50 -9.27
N GLY A 88 -10.62 5.97 -10.03
CA GLY A 88 -9.55 6.76 -10.68
C GLY A 88 -8.23 6.69 -9.93
N THR A 89 -7.48 7.79 -9.94
CA THR A 89 -6.19 7.90 -9.26
C THR A 89 -6.37 8.39 -7.83
N ILE A 90 -5.86 7.62 -6.87
CA ILE A 90 -5.93 7.91 -5.44
C ILE A 90 -4.56 8.38 -4.95
N THR A 91 -4.53 9.52 -4.26
CA THR A 91 -3.35 9.99 -3.53
C THR A 91 -3.57 9.79 -2.04
N LEU A 92 -2.55 9.26 -1.35
CA LEU A 92 -2.58 8.85 0.05
C LEU A 92 -1.42 9.49 0.79
N ASP A 93 -1.67 9.99 2.00
CA ASP A 93 -0.62 10.23 2.99
C ASP A 93 -0.40 8.94 3.79
N LEU A 94 0.88 8.56 3.96
CA LEU A 94 1.28 7.41 4.74
C LEU A 94 1.75 7.87 6.12
N LYS A 95 1.07 7.39 7.16
CA LYS A 95 1.37 7.70 8.56
C LYS A 95 1.98 6.50 9.29
N SER A 96 2.82 6.77 10.27
CA SER A 96 3.41 5.74 11.12
C SER A 96 2.42 5.29 12.20
N GLY A 97 1.93 4.06 12.10
CA GLY A 97 1.10 3.44 13.13
C GLY A 97 -0.18 4.23 13.30
N ASN A 98 -0.53 4.53 14.55
CA ASN A 98 -1.70 5.36 14.88
C ASN A 98 -1.32 6.81 15.21
N THR A 99 -0.17 7.30 14.75
CA THR A 99 0.29 8.68 14.98
C THR A 99 -0.15 9.59 13.84
N ASP A 100 -0.05 10.90 14.05
CA ASP A 100 -0.25 11.90 12.99
C ASP A 100 1.02 12.19 12.18
N LEU A 101 2.13 11.51 12.48
CA LEU A 101 3.39 11.63 11.76
C LEU A 101 3.25 11.05 10.35
N VAL A 102 3.15 11.94 9.37
CA VAL A 102 3.23 11.59 7.94
C VAL A 102 4.68 11.27 7.60
N ILE A 103 4.92 10.04 7.18
CA ILE A 103 6.25 9.52 6.81
C ILE A 103 6.42 9.39 5.29
N GLY A 104 5.39 9.72 4.51
CA GLY A 104 5.46 9.66 3.06
C GLY A 104 4.13 9.89 2.38
N LYS A 105 4.17 9.81 1.05
CA LYS A 105 3.02 9.92 0.16
C LYS A 105 3.01 8.78 -0.82
N ALA A 106 1.83 8.32 -1.19
CA ALA A 106 1.65 7.26 -2.16
C ALA A 106 0.54 7.60 -3.16
N THR A 107 0.67 7.02 -4.35
CA THR A 107 -0.30 7.14 -5.43
C THR A 107 -0.65 5.74 -5.94
N VAL A 108 -1.94 5.52 -6.16
CA VAL A 108 -2.49 4.32 -6.79
C VAL A 108 -3.28 4.78 -8.01
N LYS A 109 -2.85 4.38 -9.21
CA LYS A 109 -3.45 4.82 -10.46
C LYS A 109 -4.55 3.85 -10.92
N ASP A 110 -5.51 4.38 -11.68
CA ASP A 110 -6.52 3.62 -12.42
C ASP A 110 -7.31 2.61 -11.57
N VAL A 111 -7.69 3.02 -10.35
CA VAL A 111 -8.42 2.17 -9.41
C VAL A 111 -9.85 1.95 -9.90
N THR A 112 -10.14 0.69 -10.22
CA THR A 112 -11.48 0.21 -10.55
C THR A 112 -11.80 -1.00 -9.69
N LEU A 113 -12.66 -0.82 -8.69
CA LEU A 113 -13.07 -1.87 -7.78
C LEU A 113 -14.12 -2.75 -8.45
N ARG A 114 -13.77 -4.00 -8.73
CA ARG A 114 -14.69 -5.05 -9.20
C ARG A 114 -15.06 -5.97 -8.03
N PRO A 115 -16.14 -6.76 -8.10
CA PRO A 115 -16.44 -7.76 -7.08
C PRO A 115 -15.24 -8.68 -6.82
N GLY A 116 -14.88 -8.88 -5.56
CA GLY A 116 -13.72 -9.65 -5.11
C GLY A 116 -12.54 -8.82 -4.61
N ASN A 117 -11.35 -9.43 -4.56
CA ASN A 117 -10.11 -8.75 -4.17
C ASN A 117 -9.49 -8.06 -5.37
N ASN A 118 -9.25 -6.74 -5.27
CA ASN A 118 -8.65 -5.95 -6.33
C ASN A 118 -7.25 -5.53 -5.90
N THR A 119 -6.23 -5.95 -6.65
CA THR A 119 -4.84 -5.61 -6.37
C THR A 119 -4.34 -4.59 -7.38
N PHE A 120 -3.73 -3.51 -6.89
CA PHE A 120 -3.18 -2.42 -7.69
C PHE A 120 -1.73 -2.15 -7.31
N PRO A 121 -0.89 -1.69 -8.26
CA PRO A 121 0.43 -1.19 -7.93
C PRO A 121 0.33 0.15 -7.21
N LEU A 122 1.03 0.25 -6.10
CA LEU A 122 1.22 1.46 -5.31
C LEU A 122 2.65 1.96 -5.52
N ARG A 123 2.78 3.24 -5.84
CA ARG A 123 4.05 3.95 -5.93
C ARG A 123 4.08 5.10 -4.95
N GLY A 124 5.20 5.35 -4.31
CA GLY A 124 5.27 6.43 -3.34
C GLY A 124 6.67 6.89 -3.00
N VAL A 125 6.70 7.93 -2.17
CA VAL A 125 7.89 8.52 -1.60
C VAL A 125 7.79 8.44 -0.08
N ILE A 126 8.67 7.67 0.54
CA ILE A 126 8.90 7.62 1.99
C ILE A 126 10.05 8.56 2.33
N ASP A 127 9.82 9.41 3.33
CA ASP A 127 10.82 10.31 3.87
C ASP A 127 11.54 9.63 5.05
N ILE A 128 12.68 9.00 4.74
CA ILE A 128 13.49 8.32 5.74
C ILE A 128 14.07 9.32 6.76
N SER A 129 14.40 10.54 6.36
CA SER A 129 14.95 11.56 7.27
C SER A 129 13.90 11.94 8.31
N THR A 130 12.64 12.09 7.92
CA THR A 130 11.52 12.30 8.84
C THR A 130 11.33 11.11 9.79
N ILE A 131 11.45 9.88 9.30
CA ILE A 131 11.37 8.68 10.15
C ILE A 131 12.49 8.65 11.20
N ILE A 132 13.74 8.89 10.78
CA ILE A 132 14.90 8.86 11.68
C ILE A 132 14.82 10.01 12.70
N GLY A 133 14.47 11.22 12.26
CA GLY A 133 14.30 12.38 13.13
C GLY A 133 13.22 12.18 14.21
N ASN A 134 12.23 11.32 13.95
CA ASN A 134 11.14 11.00 14.86
C ASN A 134 11.16 9.54 15.34
N LEU A 135 12.34 8.90 15.36
CA LEU A 135 12.47 7.47 15.61
C LEU A 135 11.86 7.04 16.95
N THR A 136 11.96 7.86 17.99
CA THR A 136 11.34 7.59 19.30
C THR A 136 9.82 7.48 19.21
N GLU A 137 9.16 8.40 18.50
CA GLU A 137 7.71 8.38 18.29
C GLU A 137 7.31 7.19 17.43
N VAL A 138 8.04 6.94 16.34
CA VAL A 138 7.82 5.79 15.45
C VAL A 138 7.94 4.48 16.22
N LEU A 139 9.02 4.24 16.95
CA LEU A 139 9.20 2.97 17.69
C LEU A 139 8.14 2.79 18.78
N SER A 140 7.76 3.87 19.47
CA SER A 140 6.73 3.83 20.52
C SER A 140 5.36 3.45 19.97
N SER A 141 4.99 3.96 18.79
CA SER A 141 3.70 3.64 18.15
C SER A 141 3.68 2.27 17.50
N GLN A 142 4.85 1.72 17.16
CA GLN A 142 5.01 0.48 16.39
C GLN A 142 5.33 -0.76 17.24
N GLY A 143 5.58 -0.60 18.55
CA GLY A 143 6.08 -1.67 19.42
C GLY A 143 5.40 -3.05 19.25
N PRO A 144 4.05 -3.15 19.26
CA PRO A 144 3.36 -4.43 19.02
C PRO A 144 3.57 -5.01 17.62
N ALA A 145 3.66 -4.17 16.59
CA ALA A 145 3.87 -4.60 15.21
C ALA A 145 5.32 -5.07 15.01
N ILE A 146 6.30 -4.30 15.52
CA ILE A 146 7.73 -4.64 15.42
C ILE A 146 8.02 -5.99 16.08
N ARG A 147 7.40 -6.26 17.23
CA ARG A 147 7.50 -7.58 17.90
C ARG A 147 6.99 -8.75 17.04
N ARG A 148 6.13 -8.48 16.06
CA ARG A 148 5.64 -9.46 15.07
C ARG A 148 6.40 -9.39 13.74
N GLY A 149 7.50 -8.63 13.67
CA GLY A 149 8.28 -8.44 12.44
C GLY A 149 7.61 -7.55 11.39
N ALA A 150 6.68 -6.69 11.80
CA ALA A 150 5.94 -5.82 10.88
C ALA A 150 5.94 -4.35 11.33
N LEU A 151 5.60 -3.45 10.42
CA LEU A 151 5.27 -2.05 10.69
C LEU A 151 3.79 -1.83 10.36
N THR A 152 3.06 -1.20 11.26
CA THR A 152 1.71 -0.74 10.99
C THR A 152 1.76 0.59 10.27
N LEU A 153 1.20 0.66 9.07
CA LEU A 153 1.03 1.90 8.31
C LEU A 153 -0.44 2.29 8.27
N THR A 154 -0.70 3.57 8.44
CA THR A 154 -2.04 4.14 8.24
C THR A 154 -2.03 5.01 7.00
N ALA A 155 -2.78 4.60 5.97
CA ALA A 155 -2.96 5.35 4.75
C ALA A 155 -4.23 6.20 4.84
N VAL A 156 -4.11 7.50 4.60
CA VAL A 156 -5.23 8.46 4.60
C VAL A 156 -5.36 9.07 3.22
N THR A 157 -6.55 8.96 2.62
CA THR A 157 -6.80 9.52 1.29
C THR A 157 -6.82 11.04 1.34
N THR A 158 -6.00 11.68 0.50
CA THR A 158 -5.94 13.15 0.39
C THR A 158 -6.66 13.66 -0.84
N SER A 159 -6.58 12.95 -1.96
CA SER A 159 -7.28 13.32 -3.18
C SER A 159 -7.61 12.11 -4.05
N ILE A 160 -8.71 12.22 -4.79
CA ILE A 160 -9.10 11.26 -5.82
C ILE A 160 -9.42 12.03 -7.09
N VAL A 161 -8.70 11.70 -8.17
CA VAL A 161 -8.80 12.35 -9.47
C VAL A 161 -9.17 11.30 -10.51
N SER A 162 -10.22 11.55 -11.28
CA SER A 162 -10.59 10.73 -12.44
C SER A 162 -10.66 11.63 -13.67
N ASN A 163 -10.02 11.21 -14.77
CA ASN A 163 -9.94 11.96 -16.03
C ASN A 163 -9.54 13.44 -15.85
N GLY A 164 -8.54 13.69 -14.98
CA GLY A 164 -8.05 15.03 -14.67
C GLY A 164 -8.95 15.89 -13.76
N THR A 165 -10.08 15.35 -13.30
CA THR A 165 -11.04 16.06 -12.45
C THR A 165 -11.05 15.51 -11.03
N LEU A 166 -10.93 16.38 -10.03
CA LEU A 166 -11.09 16.00 -8.62
C LEU A 166 -12.51 15.49 -8.38
N ILE A 167 -12.64 14.35 -7.70
CA ILE A 167 -13.91 13.73 -7.35
C ILE A 167 -14.19 13.97 -5.86
N PRO A 168 -14.98 15.01 -5.48
CA PRO A 168 -15.03 15.45 -4.10
C PRO A 168 -15.75 14.47 -3.17
N TYR A 169 -16.76 13.76 -3.68
CA TYR A 169 -17.53 12.80 -2.87
C TYR A 169 -16.69 11.55 -2.52
N TYR A 170 -15.86 11.06 -3.45
CA TYR A 170 -14.91 9.98 -3.12
C TYR A 170 -13.82 10.48 -2.19
N THR A 171 -13.24 11.64 -2.49
CA THR A 171 -12.16 12.24 -1.69
C THR A 171 -12.60 12.43 -0.23
N ARG A 172 -13.79 12.98 0.01
CA ARG A 172 -14.26 13.25 1.38
C ARG A 172 -14.61 11.97 2.15
N VAL A 173 -15.28 11.02 1.50
CA VAL A 173 -15.70 9.76 2.15
C VAL A 173 -14.52 8.85 2.42
N LEU A 174 -13.59 8.70 1.46
CA LEU A 174 -12.40 7.86 1.65
C LEU A 174 -11.34 8.56 2.50
N GLY A 175 -11.28 9.90 2.50
CA GLY A 175 -10.41 10.67 3.38
C GLY A 175 -10.80 10.58 4.86
N SER A 176 -12.06 10.29 5.18
CA SER A 176 -12.51 10.05 6.56
C SER A 176 -12.36 8.59 7.01
N LEU A 177 -11.83 7.71 6.15
CA LEU A 177 -11.56 6.31 6.46
C LEU A 177 -10.04 6.03 6.39
N PRO A 178 -9.31 6.14 7.51
CA PRO A 178 -7.94 5.69 7.59
C PRO A 178 -7.85 4.17 7.36
N LEU A 179 -7.03 3.76 6.40
CA LEU A 179 -6.78 2.35 6.09
C LEU A 179 -5.51 1.90 6.81
N VAL A 180 -5.63 0.88 7.65
CA VAL A 180 -4.52 0.39 8.48
C VAL A 180 -4.05 -0.96 7.95
N ALA A 181 -2.77 -1.09 7.62
CA ALA A 181 -2.14 -2.34 7.19
C ALA A 181 -0.84 -2.61 7.93
N ASN A 182 -0.52 -3.90 8.10
CA ASN A 182 0.79 -4.34 8.58
C ASN A 182 1.66 -4.68 7.37
N VAL A 183 2.84 -4.08 7.29
CA VAL A 183 3.85 -4.34 6.27
C VAL A 183 5.00 -5.13 6.90
N SER A 184 5.36 -6.27 6.33
CA SER A 184 6.47 -7.10 6.81
C SER A 184 7.81 -6.37 6.66
N ILE A 185 8.56 -6.22 7.74
CA ILE A 185 9.90 -5.63 7.71
C ILE A 185 10.85 -6.56 6.94
N GLY A 186 10.71 -7.87 7.16
CA GLY A 186 11.54 -8.87 6.49
C GLY A 186 11.34 -8.86 4.97
N ASP A 187 10.09 -8.80 4.49
CA ASP A 187 9.81 -8.78 3.05
C ASP A 187 10.33 -7.50 2.42
N VAL A 188 10.14 -6.34 3.07
CA VAL A 188 10.69 -5.08 2.60
C VAL A 188 12.20 -5.17 2.47
N LEU A 189 12.91 -5.67 3.49
CA LEU A 189 14.37 -5.79 3.45
C LEU A 189 14.82 -6.75 2.34
N ARG A 190 14.22 -7.96 2.27
CA ARG A 190 14.54 -8.97 1.24
C ARG A 190 14.34 -8.41 -0.17
N ASN A 191 13.18 -7.82 -0.45
CA ASN A 191 12.87 -7.27 -1.76
C ASN A 191 13.77 -6.10 -2.13
N SER A 192 14.06 -5.21 -1.17
CA SER A 192 14.90 -4.02 -1.40
C SER A 192 16.36 -4.40 -1.69
N LEU A 193 16.90 -5.38 -0.97
CA LEU A 193 18.25 -5.91 -1.21
C LEU A 193 18.35 -6.58 -2.59
N ALA A 194 17.36 -7.40 -2.95
CA ALA A 194 17.30 -8.03 -4.26
C ALA A 194 17.25 -6.97 -5.39
N HIS A 195 16.43 -5.93 -5.21
CA HIS A 195 16.35 -4.82 -6.15
C HIS A 195 17.70 -4.08 -6.27
N LEU A 196 18.34 -3.74 -5.14
CA LEU A 196 19.64 -3.05 -5.13
C LEU A 196 20.74 -3.88 -5.80
N GLY A 197 20.78 -5.19 -5.55
CA GLY A 197 21.73 -6.09 -6.21
C GLY A 197 21.52 -6.16 -7.72
N SER A 198 20.27 -6.13 -8.18
CA SER A 198 19.95 -6.09 -9.61
C SER A 198 20.29 -4.74 -10.26
N SER A 199 20.08 -3.62 -9.58
CA SER A 199 20.36 -2.29 -10.14
C SER A 199 21.86 -2.04 -10.33
N GLU A 200 22.71 -2.62 -9.48
CA GLU A 200 24.17 -2.57 -9.67
C GLU A 200 24.64 -3.37 -10.90
N THR A 201 24.00 -4.50 -11.22
CA THR A 201 24.35 -5.29 -12.42
C THR A 201 24.03 -4.60 -13.75
N PHE A 202 23.09 -3.64 -13.77
CA PHE A 202 22.75 -2.88 -14.97
C PHE A 202 23.47 -1.52 -15.10
N SER A 203 24.28 -1.14 -14.09
CA SER A 203 25.04 0.13 -14.08
C SER A 203 26.46 0.00 -14.64
N GLY A 204 26.95 -1.23 -14.87
CA GLY A 204 28.30 -1.50 -15.35
C GLY A 204 28.33 -2.15 -16.73
N SER A 205 28.52 -1.36 -17.79
CA SER A 205 29.04 -1.86 -19.06
C SER A 205 30.52 -2.20 -18.94
N ASP A 206 30.87 -3.21 -18.14
CA ASP A 206 32.20 -3.81 -18.08
C ASP A 206 32.09 -5.34 -17.98
N ASP A 207 32.16 -5.96 -19.15
CA ASP A 207 31.87 -7.35 -19.46
C ASP A 207 32.98 -8.35 -19.03
N LYS A 208 33.49 -8.28 -17.79
CA LYS A 208 34.57 -9.20 -17.34
C LYS A 208 34.49 -9.80 -15.94
N ARG A 209 33.39 -9.68 -15.20
CA ARG A 209 33.18 -10.48 -13.98
C ARG A 209 31.73 -10.90 -13.84
N ARG A 210 31.33 -11.92 -14.59
CA ARG A 210 30.11 -12.69 -14.29
C ARG A 210 30.29 -13.32 -12.92
N ARG A 211 29.73 -12.70 -11.87
CA ARG A 211 29.26 -13.45 -10.71
C ARG A 211 27.86 -13.91 -11.08
N ASP A 212 27.63 -15.21 -10.94
CA ASP A 212 26.36 -15.83 -11.27
C ASP A 212 25.20 -15.16 -10.53
N PRO A 213 23.97 -15.22 -11.08
CA PRO A 213 22.79 -14.74 -10.39
C PRO A 213 22.71 -15.42 -9.02
N VAL A 214 22.61 -14.63 -7.95
CA VAL A 214 22.34 -15.18 -6.62
C VAL A 214 20.94 -15.79 -6.67
N GLU A 215 20.85 -17.12 -6.75
CA GLU A 215 19.61 -17.86 -6.58
C GLU A 215 19.09 -17.59 -5.16
N LEU A 216 18.01 -16.81 -5.08
CA LEU A 216 17.39 -16.31 -3.85
C LEU A 216 16.52 -17.35 -3.11
N ASP A 217 16.58 -18.63 -3.51
CA ASP A 217 15.64 -19.66 -3.05
C ASP A 217 16.26 -20.70 -2.09
N GLY A 218 17.43 -20.40 -1.52
CA GLY A 218 18.13 -21.25 -0.54
C GLY A 218 18.22 -20.62 0.87
N PRO A 219 18.37 -21.43 1.94
CA PRO A 219 18.63 -20.90 3.28
C PRO A 219 19.98 -20.17 3.29
N VAL A 220 19.92 -18.84 3.27
CA VAL A 220 21.11 -17.98 3.33
C VAL A 220 21.74 -18.16 4.71
N GLY A 221 23.01 -18.57 4.77
CA GLY A 221 23.72 -18.72 6.04
C GLY A 221 23.77 -17.38 6.78
N TYR A 222 23.68 -17.40 8.12
CA TYR A 222 23.66 -16.21 8.97
C TYR A 222 24.77 -15.19 8.63
N GLY A 223 25.99 -15.67 8.34
CA GLY A 223 27.12 -14.83 7.94
C GLY A 223 26.92 -14.14 6.59
N ASP A 224 26.32 -14.83 5.62
CA ASP A 224 26.07 -14.29 4.28
C ASP A 224 24.97 -13.22 4.34
N ALA A 225 23.88 -13.51 5.05
CA ALA A 225 22.78 -12.57 5.26
C ALA A 225 23.24 -11.28 5.97
N TYR A 226 24.05 -11.41 7.01
CA TYR A 226 24.64 -10.26 7.70
C TYR A 226 25.55 -9.45 6.76
N SER A 227 26.42 -10.13 6.00
CA SER A 227 27.36 -9.47 5.08
C SER A 227 26.68 -8.68 3.97
N GLN A 228 25.53 -9.17 3.47
CA GLN A 228 24.73 -8.50 2.45
C GLN A 228 24.26 -7.13 2.95
N VAL A 229 23.68 -7.06 4.14
CA VAL A 229 23.21 -5.78 4.70
C VAL A 229 24.36 -4.91 5.19
N ALA A 230 25.42 -5.48 5.78
CA ALA A 230 26.59 -4.72 6.20
C ALA A 230 27.32 -4.05 5.01
N SER A 231 27.24 -4.64 3.81
CA SER A 231 27.79 -4.04 2.59
C SER A 231 27.13 -2.70 2.23
N LEU A 232 25.89 -2.45 2.69
CA LEU A 232 25.14 -1.20 2.45
C LEU A 232 25.85 0.03 3.02
N LYS A 233 26.74 -0.12 4.01
CA LYS A 233 27.59 0.97 4.52
C LYS A 233 28.39 1.69 3.43
N HIS A 234 28.72 0.97 2.37
CA HIS A 234 29.53 1.48 1.24
C HIS A 234 28.68 1.83 0.01
N ASN A 235 27.39 1.52 0.01
CA ASN A 235 26.52 1.81 -1.12
C ASN A 235 26.24 3.32 -1.19
N ARG A 236 26.50 3.94 -2.35
CA ARG A 236 26.37 5.39 -2.54
C ARG A 236 24.94 5.89 -2.31
N HIS A 237 23.93 5.12 -2.72
CA HIS A 237 22.53 5.50 -2.56
C HIS A 237 22.09 5.42 -1.10
N VAL A 238 22.55 4.41 -0.37
CA VAL A 238 22.32 4.30 1.08
C VAL A 238 23.02 5.43 1.82
N GLN A 239 24.29 5.73 1.51
CA GLN A 239 25.02 6.83 2.14
C GLN A 239 24.31 8.18 1.96
N LYS A 240 23.70 8.41 0.79
CA LYS A 240 22.94 9.63 0.51
C LYS A 240 21.70 9.79 1.41
N ILE A 241 21.01 8.70 1.75
CA ILE A 241 19.85 8.75 2.67
C ILE A 241 20.27 9.25 4.05
N PHE A 242 21.45 8.82 4.50
CA PHE A 242 22.00 9.14 5.81
C PHE A 242 23.00 10.31 5.75
N GLU A 243 22.94 11.17 4.73
CA GLU A 243 23.94 12.24 4.54
C GLU A 243 23.96 13.27 5.68
N TYR A 244 22.83 13.44 6.37
CA TYR A 244 22.69 14.33 7.53
C TYR A 244 22.88 13.62 8.88
N GLU A 245 23.07 12.29 8.88
CA GLU A 245 23.23 11.51 10.10
C GLU A 245 24.70 11.35 10.49
N ASN A 246 24.95 11.27 11.80
CA ASN A 246 26.30 10.97 12.28
C ASN A 246 26.76 9.58 11.77
N PRO A 247 27.98 9.43 11.22
CA PRO A 247 28.46 8.16 10.69
C PRO A 247 28.38 6.98 11.66
N GLU A 248 28.67 7.19 12.95
CA GLU A 248 28.58 6.14 13.97
C GLU A 248 27.13 5.69 14.18
N ARG A 249 26.19 6.65 14.19
CA ARG A 249 24.76 6.35 14.31
C ARG A 249 24.23 5.62 13.09
N ARG A 250 24.59 6.08 11.89
CA ARG A 250 24.25 5.41 10.63
C ARG A 250 24.73 3.96 10.64
N ASP A 251 26.01 3.74 10.96
CA ASP A 251 26.60 2.40 10.92
C ASP A 251 25.94 1.48 11.95
N ALA A 252 25.62 1.98 13.15
CA ALA A 252 24.86 1.24 14.15
C ALA A 252 23.44 0.87 13.68
N MET A 253 22.76 1.75 12.95
CA MET A 253 21.45 1.45 12.35
C MET A 253 21.56 0.36 11.28
N ILE A 254 22.54 0.45 10.39
CA ILE A 254 22.78 -0.57 9.35
C ILE A 254 23.15 -1.92 9.99
N ASP A 255 23.97 -1.93 11.03
CA ASP A 255 24.33 -3.16 11.75
C ASP A 255 23.12 -3.78 12.45
N SER A 256 22.23 -2.97 13.01
CA SER A 256 20.97 -3.45 13.60
C SER A 256 20.06 -4.07 12.55
N LEU A 257 19.96 -3.46 11.36
CA LEU A 257 19.24 -4.04 10.23
C LEU A 257 19.87 -5.36 9.76
N ALA A 258 21.20 -5.43 9.73
CA ALA A 258 21.93 -6.64 9.34
C ALA A 258 21.69 -7.80 10.33
N GLN A 259 21.70 -7.51 11.62
CA GLN A 259 21.36 -8.49 12.66
C GLN A 259 19.92 -8.97 12.54
N TYR A 260 18.98 -8.05 12.34
CA TYR A 260 17.57 -8.41 12.14
C TYR A 260 17.40 -9.29 10.91
N TYR A 261 17.99 -8.91 9.77
CA TYR A 261 17.90 -9.66 8.53
C TYR A 261 18.50 -11.07 8.63
N ALA A 262 19.64 -11.20 9.31
CA ALA A 262 20.28 -12.49 9.54
C ALA A 262 19.48 -13.42 10.48
N ALA A 263 18.55 -12.87 11.27
CA ALA A 263 17.69 -13.62 12.18
C ALA A 263 16.34 -14.05 11.58
N LEU A 264 16.01 -13.62 10.35
CA LEU A 264 14.79 -13.98 9.60
C LEU A 264 14.89 -15.36 8.95
#